data_AF-A0A5E4CQV9-F1
#
_entry.id   AF-A0A5E4CQV9-F1
#
_cell.length_a   1.000
_cell.length_b   1.000
_cell.length_c   1.000
_cell.angle_alpha   90.00
_cell.angle_beta   90.00
_cell.angle_gamma   90.00
#
_symmetry.space_group_name_H-M   'P 1'
#
loop_
_entity.id
_entity.type
_entity.pdbx_description
1 polymer ?
#
loop_
_entity_poly.entity_id
_entity_poly.type
_entity_poly.pdbx_seq_one_letter_code
_entity_poly.pdbx_strand_id
1 'polypeptide(L)'
;ACYHLMEDSMDMDMSPLSPQNYLFGCELKADKDYHFKVDNDENEHQLSLRTVSLGARAKDELQIVEAEAMNYEGSPIKVTLATLKMSVQPTVFLGGFEITPPVVLRLKCGSSCGG
;
A
#
# COMPACT_ATOMS: atom_id res chain seq x y z
N ALA A 1 40.83 46.70 -3.18
CA ALA A 1 39.78 45.88 -3.81
C ALA A 1 38.93 45.26 -2.71
N CYS A 2 37.65 45.07 -2.98
CA CYS A 2 36.53 45.10 -2.02
C CYS A 2 36.37 43.88 -1.11
N TYR A 3 35.52 44.11 -0.11
CA TYR A 3 35.04 43.27 0.99
C TYR A 3 34.30 41.96 0.57
N HIS A 4 34.29 41.00 1.51
CA HIS A 4 33.14 40.18 1.97
C HIS A 4 32.73 38.83 1.32
N LEU A 5 32.75 37.81 2.20
CA LEU A 5 31.88 36.62 2.43
C LEU A 5 31.78 35.41 1.45
N MET A 6 32.23 34.27 1.99
CA MET A 6 31.49 33.00 2.20
C MET A 6 30.89 32.26 1.00
N GLU A 7 31.52 31.15 0.62
CA GLU A 7 30.79 29.93 0.19
C GLU A 7 31.47 28.69 0.78
N ASP A 8 31.07 28.40 2.03
CA ASP A 8 31.03 27.06 2.61
C ASP A 8 29.81 26.36 1.95
N SER A 9 30.01 25.68 0.82
CA SER A 9 28.94 25.01 0.03
C SER A 9 29.58 24.34 -1.20
N MET A 10 29.43 23.06 -1.52
CA MET A 10 28.55 22.02 -1.03
C MET A 10 29.33 20.70 -1.13
N ASP A 11 29.70 20.10 0.00
CA ASP A 11 29.80 18.64 0.03
C ASP A 11 28.34 18.16 0.04
N MET A 12 27.71 18.16 -1.14
CA MET A 12 26.47 17.40 -1.30
C MET A 12 26.91 15.96 -1.11
N ASP A 13 26.69 15.43 0.09
CA ASP A 13 26.71 14.02 0.38
C ASP A 13 25.72 13.36 -0.60
N MET A 14 26.23 13.04 -1.78
CA MET A 14 25.51 12.37 -2.88
C MET A 14 25.51 10.87 -2.62
N SER A 15 25.48 10.48 -1.35
CA SER A 15 25.11 9.15 -0.94
C SER A 15 23.68 8.94 -1.46
N PRO A 16 23.43 7.94 -2.33
CA PRO A 16 22.07 7.63 -2.73
C PRO A 16 21.28 7.36 -1.44
N LEU A 17 20.32 8.24 -1.15
CA LEU A 17 19.49 8.12 0.04
C LEU A 17 18.84 6.74 -0.03
N SER A 18 19.29 5.82 0.83
CA SER A 18 18.69 4.50 0.90
C SER A 18 17.20 4.65 1.18
N PRO A 19 16.31 3.89 0.52
CA PRO A 19 14.88 4.02 0.72
C PRO A 19 14.54 3.88 2.20
N GLN A 20 13.84 4.88 2.74
CA GLN A 20 13.38 4.88 4.12
C GLN A 20 12.20 3.93 4.24
N ASN A 21 12.34 2.92 5.11
CA ASN A 21 11.32 1.89 5.28
C ASN A 21 10.44 2.22 6.50
N TYR A 22 9.13 2.38 6.25
CA TYR A 22 8.13 2.64 7.28
C TYR A 22 7.14 1.48 7.39
N LEU A 23 6.60 1.28 8.59
CA LEU A 23 5.55 0.29 8.81
C LEU A 23 4.21 0.83 8.33
N PHE A 24 3.52 0.04 7.50
CA PHE A 24 2.16 0.29 7.07
C PHE A 24 1.22 -0.82 7.55
N GLY A 25 0.00 -0.44 7.95
CA GLY A 25 -1.06 -1.38 8.30
C GLY A 25 -2.43 -0.72 8.16
N CYS A 26 -3.43 -1.51 7.76
CA CYS A 26 -4.81 -1.05 7.68
C CYS A 26 -5.79 -2.16 8.06
N GLU A 27 -7.01 -1.79 8.44
CA GLU A 27 -8.12 -2.70 8.68
C GLU A 27 -9.22 -2.41 7.66
N LEU A 28 -9.68 -3.45 6.96
CA LEU A 28 -10.75 -3.38 5.97
C LEU A 28 -12.04 -4.00 6.52
N LYS A 29 -13.19 -3.42 6.17
CA LYS A 29 -14.53 -3.94 6.48
C LYS A 29 -15.40 -3.85 5.22
N ALA A 30 -16.57 -4.50 5.25
CA ALA A 30 -17.47 -4.52 4.09
C ALA A 30 -17.91 -3.11 3.64
N ASP A 31 -17.99 -2.18 4.58
CA ASP A 31 -18.38 -0.78 4.42
C ASP A 31 -17.19 0.20 4.47
N LYS A 32 -15.95 -0.31 4.58
CA LYS A 32 -14.76 0.50 4.78
C LYS A 32 -13.60 0.03 3.92
N ASP A 33 -13.24 0.85 2.94
CA ASP A 33 -12.00 0.74 2.18
C ASP A 33 -10.88 1.60 2.82
N TYR A 34 -9.66 1.42 2.33
CA TYR A 34 -8.49 2.20 2.73
C TYR A 34 -7.85 2.85 1.51
N HIS A 35 -7.62 4.16 1.57
CA HIS A 35 -7.03 4.95 0.49
C HIS A 35 -5.61 5.32 0.89
N PHE A 36 -4.63 4.68 0.25
CA PHE A 36 -3.22 5.04 0.39
C PHE A 36 -2.86 6.07 -0.67
N LYS A 37 -2.62 7.30 -0.22
CA LYS A 37 -2.16 8.42 -1.04
C LYS A 37 -0.98 9.05 -0.31
N VAL A 38 0.00 9.50 -1.08
CA VAL A 38 1.08 10.35 -0.60
C VAL A 38 0.84 11.74 -1.14
N ASP A 39 1.27 12.76 -0.40
CA ASP A 39 1.25 14.12 -0.91
C ASP A 39 2.31 14.28 -2.00
N ASN A 40 2.43 15.46 -2.60
CA ASN A 40 3.48 15.69 -3.60
C ASN A 40 4.78 16.03 -2.89
N ASP A 41 5.41 15.04 -2.26
CA ASP A 41 6.78 15.09 -1.78
C ASP A 41 7.77 14.86 -2.95
N GLU A 42 8.99 15.39 -2.82
CA GLU A 42 10.07 15.20 -3.79
C GLU A 42 10.59 13.74 -3.85
N ASN A 43 9.99 12.83 -3.08
CA ASN A 43 10.41 11.45 -2.91
C ASN A 43 9.54 10.47 -3.72
N GLU A 44 10.16 9.39 -4.20
CA GLU A 44 9.44 8.26 -4.79
C GLU A 44 8.91 7.32 -3.69
N HIS A 45 7.59 7.09 -3.67
CA HIS A 45 6.94 6.23 -2.68
C HIS A 45 6.48 4.91 -3.27
N GLN A 46 6.63 3.83 -2.50
CA GLN A 46 6.09 2.51 -2.81
C GLN A 46 5.41 1.89 -1.60
N LEU A 47 4.27 1.23 -1.85
CA LEU A 47 3.58 0.43 -0.86
C LEU A 47 3.95 -1.04 -1.02
N SER A 48 4.74 -1.60 -0.10
CA SER A 48 5.12 -3.02 -0.12
C SER A 48 4.21 -3.84 0.80
N LEU A 49 3.26 -4.58 0.22
CA LEU A 49 2.33 -5.42 0.97
C LEU A 49 2.98 -6.76 1.32
N ARG A 50 3.04 -7.07 2.62
CA ARG A 50 3.68 -8.29 3.12
C ARG A 50 2.69 -9.38 3.51
N THR A 51 1.62 -9.03 4.21
CA THR A 51 0.66 -9.98 4.76
C THR A 51 -0.75 -9.46 4.68
N VAL A 52 -1.69 -10.38 4.50
CA VAL A 52 -3.13 -10.15 4.64
C VAL A 52 -3.67 -11.22 5.58
N SER A 53 -4.42 -10.82 6.61
CA SER A 53 -4.91 -11.74 7.63
C SER A 53 -6.34 -11.42 8.04
N LEU A 54 -7.08 -12.45 8.42
CA LEU A 54 -8.41 -12.32 8.97
C LEU A 54 -8.34 -11.90 10.43
N GLY A 55 -9.16 -10.90 10.80
CA GLY A 55 -9.35 -10.55 12.21
C GLY A 55 -10.01 -11.67 12.99
N ALA A 56 -9.77 -11.76 14.30
CA ALA A 56 -10.29 -12.83 15.17
C ALA A 56 -11.83 -12.95 15.18
N ARG A 57 -12.55 -11.92 14.76
CA ARG A 57 -14.03 -11.89 14.69
C ARG A 57 -14.57 -12.03 13.26
N ALA A 58 -13.71 -12.30 12.28
CA ALA A 58 -14.14 -12.56 10.92
C ALA A 58 -14.96 -13.86 10.88
N LYS A 59 -16.05 -13.84 10.10
CA LYS A 59 -16.86 -15.04 9.85
C LYS A 59 -16.04 -16.06 9.07
N ASP A 60 -16.41 -17.34 9.18
CA ASP A 60 -15.81 -18.41 8.37
C ASP A 60 -16.40 -18.44 6.95
N GLU A 61 -16.27 -17.32 6.23
CA GLU A 61 -16.72 -17.14 4.86
C GLU A 61 -15.55 -16.74 3.95
N LEU A 62 -15.75 -16.87 2.65
CA LEU A 62 -14.73 -16.50 1.68
C LEU A 62 -14.60 -14.97 1.64
N GLN A 63 -13.45 -14.45 2.05
CA GLN A 63 -13.13 -13.04 1.99
C GLN A 63 -12.10 -12.78 0.91
N ILE A 64 -12.39 -11.86 0.01
CA ILE A 64 -11.51 -11.50 -1.10
C ILE A 64 -11.03 -10.06 -0.86
N VAL A 65 -9.72 -9.88 -0.85
CA VAL A 65 -9.08 -8.57 -0.72
C VAL A 65 -8.62 -8.12 -2.11
N GLU A 66 -9.02 -6.91 -2.50
CA GLU A 66 -8.64 -6.30 -3.77
C GLU A 66 -7.84 -5.01 -3.55
N ALA A 67 -6.90 -4.76 -4.46
CA ALA A 67 -6.29 -3.45 -4.65
C ALA A 67 -6.77 -2.83 -5.95
N GLU A 68 -7.00 -1.52 -5.93
CA GLU A 68 -7.13 -0.70 -7.13
C GLU A 68 -5.97 0.27 -7.22
N ALA A 69 -5.28 0.27 -8.36
CA ALA A 69 -4.14 1.15 -8.65
C ALA A 69 -4.07 1.41 -10.16
N MET A 70 -3.19 2.32 -10.56
CA MET A 70 -3.01 2.68 -11.98
C MET A 70 -2.16 1.63 -12.70
N ASN A 71 -2.57 1.22 -13.90
CA ASN A 71 -1.73 0.42 -14.80
C ASN A 71 -0.74 1.30 -15.59
N TYR A 72 0.05 0.67 -16.47
CA TYR A 72 1.03 1.37 -17.31
C TYR A 72 0.41 2.38 -18.30
N GLU A 73 -0.89 2.25 -18.60
CA GLU A 73 -1.64 3.16 -19.48
C GLU A 73 -2.25 4.34 -18.71
N GLY A 74 -2.06 4.39 -17.39
CA GLY A 74 -2.67 5.40 -16.53
C GLY A 74 -4.17 5.17 -16.31
N SER A 75 -4.66 3.94 -16.47
CA SER A 75 -6.05 3.59 -16.16
C SER A 75 -6.14 2.80 -14.85
N PRO A 76 -7.17 3.05 -14.01
CA PRO A 76 -7.36 2.32 -12.77
C PRO A 76 -7.75 0.86 -13.07
N ILE A 77 -7.02 -0.08 -12.47
CA ILE A 77 -7.27 -1.52 -12.55
C ILE A 77 -7.50 -2.09 -11.16
N LYS A 78 -8.38 -3.09 -11.07
CA LYS A 78 -8.64 -3.85 -9.84
C LYS A 78 -7.97 -5.21 -9.92
N VAL A 79 -7.18 -5.55 -8.92
CA VAL A 79 -6.50 -6.84 -8.81
C VAL A 79 -6.87 -7.53 -7.50
N THR A 80 -7.09 -8.84 -7.54
CA THR A 80 -7.26 -9.64 -6.32
C THR A 80 -5.90 -9.89 -5.70
N LEU A 81 -5.71 -9.45 -4.46
CA LEU A 81 -4.48 -9.66 -3.70
C LEU A 81 -4.48 -11.02 -3.01
N ALA A 82 -5.61 -11.35 -2.36
CA ALA A 82 -5.72 -12.55 -1.55
C ALA A 82 -7.16 -13.03 -1.45
N THR A 83 -7.32 -14.34 -1.32
CA THR A 83 -8.57 -15.00 -0.94
C THR A 83 -8.33 -15.72 0.36
N LEU A 84 -9.13 -15.42 1.37
CA LEU A 84 -8.97 -15.88 2.74
C LEU A 84 -10.25 -16.56 3.21
N LYS A 85 -10.10 -17.54 4.10
CA LYS A 85 -11.21 -18.16 4.84
C LYS A 85 -10.68 -18.70 6.17
N MET A 86 -11.36 -18.42 7.27
CA MET A 86 -10.83 -18.72 8.61
C MET A 86 -10.47 -20.20 8.81
N SER A 87 -11.31 -21.12 8.32
CA SER A 87 -11.11 -22.57 8.42
C SER A 87 -10.11 -23.17 7.44
N VAL A 88 -9.68 -22.42 6.42
CA VAL A 88 -8.83 -22.95 5.33
C VAL A 88 -7.50 -22.22 5.26
N GLN A 89 -7.56 -20.89 5.14
CA GLN A 89 -6.40 -20.02 5.00
C GLN A 89 -6.70 -18.65 5.64
N PRO A 90 -6.41 -18.48 6.94
CA PRO A 90 -6.69 -17.24 7.66
C PRO A 90 -5.67 -16.13 7.38
N THR A 91 -4.50 -16.49 6.85
CA THR A 91 -3.42 -15.55 6.51
C THR A 91 -2.76 -15.92 5.18
N VAL A 92 -2.47 -14.91 4.37
CA VAL A 92 -1.71 -14.99 3.12
C VAL A 92 -0.48 -14.08 3.21
N PHE A 93 0.66 -14.60 2.78
CA PHE A 93 1.91 -13.84 2.66
C PHE A 93 2.10 -13.45 1.19
N LEU A 94 2.27 -12.15 0.94
CA LEU A 94 2.43 -11.58 -0.41
C LEU A 94 3.89 -11.35 -0.80
N GLY A 95 4.83 -11.60 0.13
CA GLY A 95 6.26 -11.55 -0.17
C GLY A 95 6.83 -10.15 -0.41
N GLY A 96 6.05 -9.08 -0.22
CA GLY A 96 6.45 -7.71 -0.52
C GLY A 96 5.94 -7.27 -1.89
N PHE A 97 4.65 -7.43 -2.13
CA PHE A 97 4.00 -7.00 -3.36
C PHE A 97 3.97 -5.47 -3.40
N GLU A 98 4.81 -4.89 -4.26
CA GLU A 98 5.00 -3.44 -4.38
C GLU A 98 3.96 -2.81 -5.30
N ILE A 99 3.37 -1.71 -4.84
CA ILE A 99 2.37 -0.94 -5.58
C ILE A 99 2.72 0.55 -5.48
N THR A 100 2.77 1.23 -6.62
CA THR A 100 2.95 2.68 -6.67
C THR A 100 1.64 3.38 -6.30
N PRO A 101 1.65 4.35 -5.36
CA PRO A 101 0.47 5.16 -5.04
C PRO A 101 -0.03 5.97 -6.24
N PRO A 102 -1.33 6.33 -6.29
CA PRO A 102 -2.37 6.05 -5.29
C PRO A 102 -2.90 4.61 -5.35
N VAL A 103 -3.22 4.05 -4.17
CA VAL A 103 -3.79 2.70 -4.04
C VAL A 103 -5.05 2.72 -3.20
N VAL A 104 -6.08 1.99 -3.61
CA VAL A 104 -7.27 1.71 -2.79
C VAL A 104 -7.32 0.23 -2.44
N LEU A 105 -7.35 -0.10 -1.15
CA LEU A 105 -7.50 -1.45 -0.64
C LEU A 105 -8.92 -1.67 -0.16
N ARG A 106 -9.57 -2.76 -0.56
CA ARG A 106 -10.96 -3.06 -0.15
C ARG A 106 -11.23 -4.55 0.01
N LEU A 107 -12.27 -4.86 0.77
CA LEU A 107 -12.92 -6.17 0.70
C LEU A 107 -13.90 -6.18 -0.48
N LYS A 108 -13.85 -7.24 -1.28
CA LYS A 108 -14.90 -7.53 -2.25
C LYS A 108 -16.01 -8.29 -1.52
N CYS A 109 -17.25 -7.77 -1.50
CA CYS A 109 -18.39 -8.55 -0.99
C CYS A 109 -18.50 -9.81 -1.87
N GLY A 110 -18.35 -11.00 -1.27
CA GLY A 110 -18.82 -12.23 -1.88
C GLY A 110 -20.33 -12.12 -2.08
N SER A 111 -20.86 -12.67 -3.16
CA SER A 111 -22.26 -12.57 -3.58
C SER A 111 -23.27 -13.25 -2.63
N SER A 112 -23.35 -12.78 -1.39
CA SER A 112 -24.43 -13.04 -0.40
C SER A 112 -24.95 -11.74 0.24
N CYS A 113 -24.51 -10.58 -0.24
CA CYS A 113 -25.19 -9.29 -0.06
C CYS A 113 -26.55 -9.33 -0.82
N GLY A 114 -27.52 -10.11 -0.33
CA GLY A 114 -28.85 -10.28 -0.90
C GLY A 114 -29.73 -11.11 0.03
N GLY A 115 -30.37 -10.44 0.98
CA GLY A 115 -31.44 -10.96 1.83
C GLY A 115 -32.55 -9.94 1.89
#